data_AF-A0A2E7D646-F1
#
_entry.id   AF-A0A2E7D646-F1
#
_cell.length_a   1.000
_cell.length_b   1.000
_cell.length_c   1.000
_cell.angle_alpha   90.00
_cell.angle_beta   90.00
_cell.angle_gamma   90.00
#
_symmetry.space_group_name_H-M   'P 1'
#
loop_
_entity.id
_entity.type
_entity.pdbx_description
1 polymer ?
#
loop_
_entity_poly.entity_id
_entity_poly.type
_entity_poly.pdbx_seq_one_letter_code
_entity_poly.pdbx_strand_id
1 'polypeptide(L)'
;MMMPWHDAVTAWALSRINERLVRPPCPEEFLTLEQRHMMDVRESVIDQPAGLVSGNSLAAPAKSVRQLLNEYPELRRPVIHGLLREGETMNVIASPKVGKSWLVVDLALAVATGSPWLETYSTERGDVLIIDNELHSETSANRIPKVLNARSFPLDEIADRVFVANVRGGLKDIF
;
A
#
# COMPACT_ATOMS: atom_id res chain seq x y z
N MET A 1 26.02 9.72 -15.86
CA MET A 1 26.63 10.54 -14.79
C MET A 1 25.77 11.79 -14.62
N MET A 2 24.81 11.79 -13.68
CA MET A 2 23.85 12.90 -13.43
C MET A 2 24.43 13.99 -12.51
N MET A 3 25.73 14.32 -12.64
CA MET A 3 26.39 15.32 -11.78
C MET A 3 25.66 16.68 -11.75
N PRO A 4 25.14 17.24 -12.88
CA PRO A 4 24.52 18.57 -12.87
C PRO A 4 23.22 18.67 -12.06
N TRP A 5 22.40 17.61 -12.02
CA TRP A 5 21.14 17.62 -11.27
C TRP A 5 21.38 17.47 -9.77
N HIS A 6 22.34 16.62 -9.38
CA HIS A 6 22.69 16.43 -7.97
C HIS A 6 23.17 17.72 -7.32
N ASP A 7 23.98 18.50 -8.03
CA ASP A 7 24.47 19.79 -7.57
C ASP A 7 23.32 20.80 -7.44
N ALA A 8 22.37 20.80 -8.39
CA ALA A 8 21.18 21.65 -8.34
C ALA A 8 20.25 21.31 -7.16
N VAL A 9 20.03 20.03 -6.88
CA VAL A 9 19.24 19.56 -5.72
C VAL A 9 19.92 19.95 -4.41
N THR A 10 21.25 19.80 -4.33
CA THR A 10 22.03 20.17 -3.14
C THR A 10 21.95 21.68 -2.87
N ALA A 11 22.07 22.50 -3.92
CA ALA A 11 21.91 23.95 -3.80
C ALA A 11 20.48 24.36 -3.41
N TRP A 12 19.45 23.70 -3.96
CA TRP A 12 18.05 23.93 -3.59
C TRP A 12 17.78 23.57 -2.14
N ALA A 13 18.27 22.41 -1.68
CA ALA A 13 18.08 21.94 -0.30
C ALA A 13 18.74 22.85 0.74
N LEU A 14 19.81 23.55 0.37
CA LEU A 14 20.53 24.50 1.23
C LEU A 14 20.03 25.95 1.08
N SER A 15 19.06 26.20 0.20
CA SER A 15 18.49 27.53 -0.01
C SER A 15 17.58 27.95 1.15
N ARG A 16 17.45 29.26 1.38
CA ARG A 16 16.51 29.77 2.38
C ARG A 16 15.09 29.47 1.93
N ILE A 17 14.30 28.83 2.80
CA ILE A 17 12.87 28.59 2.57
C ILE A 17 12.18 29.96 2.42
N ASN A 18 11.73 30.25 1.19
CA ASN A 18 10.95 31.44 0.86
C ASN A 18 9.46 31.09 1.01
N GLU A 19 8.63 32.03 1.45
CA GLU A 19 7.17 31.86 1.59
C GLU A 19 6.45 31.62 0.26
N ARG A 20 7.14 31.82 -0.88
CA ARG A 20 6.68 31.40 -2.20
C ARG A 20 7.15 29.99 -2.51
N LEU A 21 6.23 29.16 -3.03
CA LEU A 21 6.49 27.77 -3.42
C LEU A 21 7.60 27.70 -4.49
N VAL A 22 8.84 27.43 -4.06
CA VAL A 22 9.96 27.16 -4.97
C VAL A 22 9.96 25.66 -5.27
N ARG A 23 9.58 25.29 -6.49
CA ARG A 23 9.59 23.89 -6.93
C ARG A 23 11.02 23.31 -6.92
N PRO A 24 11.22 22.04 -6.51
CA PRO A 24 12.52 21.42 -6.57
C PRO A 24 13.02 21.28 -8.01
N PRO A 25 14.35 21.23 -8.25
CA PRO A 25 14.91 21.00 -9.59
C PRO A 25 14.47 19.65 -10.14
N CYS A 26 13.84 19.64 -11.31
CA CYS A 26 13.36 18.41 -11.94
C CYS A 26 14.50 17.76 -12.74
N PRO A 27 14.78 16.45 -12.58
CA PRO A 27 15.90 15.79 -13.25
C PRO A 27 15.88 15.91 -14.77
N GLU A 28 14.69 15.96 -15.36
CA GLU A 28 14.48 16.06 -16.81
C GLU A 28 15.06 17.37 -17.36
N GLU A 29 15.04 18.45 -16.58
CA GLU A 29 15.59 19.76 -16.94
C GLU A 29 17.12 19.71 -17.14
N PHE A 30 17.80 18.68 -16.64
CA PHE A 30 19.27 18.52 -16.67
C PHE A 30 19.74 17.40 -17.60
N LEU A 31 18.83 16.80 -18.36
CA LEU A 31 19.16 15.79 -19.39
C LEU A 31 19.36 16.45 -20.76
N THR A 32 20.33 15.96 -21.53
CA THR A 32 20.49 16.34 -22.94
C THR A 32 19.33 15.81 -23.78
N LEU A 33 19.07 16.41 -24.96
CA LEU A 33 18.06 15.91 -25.90
C LEU A 33 18.26 14.43 -26.25
N GLU A 34 19.53 14.00 -26.41
CA GLU A 34 19.89 12.61 -26.66
C GLU A 34 19.58 11.70 -25.46
N GLN A 35 19.86 12.15 -24.24
CA GLN A 35 19.54 11.41 -23.01
C GLN A 35 18.03 11.30 -22.79
N ARG A 36 17.27 12.36 -23.08
CA ARG A 36 15.80 12.34 -23.04
C ARG A 36 15.26 11.35 -24.07
N HIS A 37 15.75 11.41 -25.32
CA HIS A 37 15.34 10.49 -26.36
C HIS A 37 15.68 9.03 -26.03
N MET A 38 16.83 8.76 -25.39
CA MET A 38 17.20 7.42 -24.95
C MET A 38 16.32 6.89 -23.81
N MET A 39 15.72 7.78 -23.00
CA MET A 39 14.74 7.42 -21.97
C MET A 39 13.34 7.20 -22.57
N ASP A 40 12.92 8.03 -23.53
CA ASP A 40 11.66 7.85 -24.29
C ASP A 40 11.69 6.56 -25.14
N VAL A 41 12.85 6.19 -25.69
CA VAL A 41 13.05 4.93 -26.41
C VAL A 41 12.92 3.73 -25.46
N ARG A 42 13.28 3.87 -24.18
CA ARG A 42 13.04 2.82 -23.18
C ARG A 42 11.56 2.71 -22.79
N GLU A 43 10.83 3.82 -22.74
CA GLU A 43 9.37 3.78 -22.57
C GLU A 43 8.67 3.10 -23.77
N SER A 44 9.07 3.41 -25.00
CA SER A 44 8.45 2.81 -26.20
C SER A 44 8.78 1.32 -26.41
N VAL A 45 9.88 0.81 -25.83
CA VAL A 45 10.18 -0.64 -25.82
C VAL A 45 9.38 -1.39 -24.75
N ILE A 46 8.95 -0.70 -23.68
CA ILE A 46 8.04 -1.26 -22.67
C ILE A 46 6.59 -1.30 -23.20
N ASP A 47 6.27 -0.52 -24.24
CA ASP A 47 4.93 -0.42 -24.83
C ASP A 47 4.71 -1.32 -26.07
N GLN A 48 5.53 -2.37 -26.26
CA GLN A 48 5.11 -3.46 -27.15
C GLN A 48 4.03 -4.28 -26.44
N PRO A 49 2.77 -4.30 -26.91
CA PRO A 49 1.73 -5.06 -26.26
C PRO A 49 2.03 -6.55 -26.45
N ALA A 50 2.54 -7.17 -25.41
CA ALA A 50 2.51 -8.62 -25.24
C ALA A 50 1.04 -9.05 -25.19
N GLY A 51 0.48 -9.37 -26.36
CA GLY A 51 -0.85 -9.94 -26.51
C GLY A 51 -1.99 -8.98 -26.16
N LEU A 52 -2.78 -8.62 -27.17
CA LEU A 52 -4.13 -8.08 -26.98
C LEU A 52 -5.00 -9.12 -26.26
N VAL A 53 -4.91 -9.17 -24.93
CA VAL A 53 -6.04 -9.58 -24.10
C VAL A 53 -7.02 -8.42 -24.22
N SER A 54 -8.18 -8.67 -24.80
CA SER A 54 -9.30 -7.73 -24.91
C SER A 54 -9.61 -7.13 -23.54
N GLY A 55 -8.96 -6.02 -23.20
CA GLY A 55 -9.25 -5.23 -22.02
C GLY A 55 -10.61 -4.59 -22.25
N ASN A 56 -11.63 -5.17 -21.62
CA ASN A 56 -12.89 -4.45 -21.42
C ASN A 56 -12.53 -3.08 -20.84
N SER A 57 -12.93 -2.01 -21.52
CA SER A 57 -12.82 -0.65 -21.00
C SER A 57 -13.45 -0.62 -19.61
N LEU A 58 -12.62 -0.49 -18.57
CA LEU A 58 -13.01 -0.43 -17.16
C LEU A 58 -13.68 0.91 -16.79
N ALA A 59 -14.04 1.74 -17.78
CA ALA A 59 -14.74 2.99 -17.51
C ALA A 59 -16.13 2.67 -16.95
N ALA A 60 -16.29 2.86 -15.63
CA ALA A 60 -17.58 2.73 -14.99
C ALA A 60 -18.59 3.68 -15.67
N PRO A 61 -19.75 3.19 -16.13
CA PRO A 61 -20.71 4.02 -16.83
C PRO A 61 -21.24 5.11 -15.89
N ALA A 62 -21.38 6.34 -16.40
CA ALA A 62 -21.96 7.44 -15.65
C ALA A 62 -23.43 7.13 -15.32
N LYS A 63 -23.81 7.27 -14.05
CA LYS A 63 -25.17 7.05 -13.55
C LYS A 63 -25.78 8.38 -13.12
N SER A 64 -27.08 8.55 -13.35
CA SER A 64 -27.82 9.65 -12.75
C SER A 64 -27.88 9.49 -11.23
N VAL A 65 -28.05 10.60 -10.50
CA VAL A 65 -28.20 10.57 -9.03
C VAL A 65 -29.35 9.65 -8.60
N ARG A 66 -30.48 9.63 -9.33
CA ARG A 66 -31.60 8.74 -9.05
C ARG A 66 -31.22 7.26 -9.15
N GLN A 67 -30.45 6.90 -10.18
CA GLN A 67 -29.97 5.52 -10.32
C GLN A 67 -29.00 5.16 -9.21
N LEU A 68 -28.08 6.05 -8.86
CA LEU A 68 -27.11 5.83 -7.77
C LEU A 68 -27.80 5.60 -6.42
N LEU A 69 -28.77 6.44 -6.07
CA LEU A 69 -29.54 6.32 -4.82
C LEU A 69 -30.38 5.05 -4.76
N ASN A 70 -30.94 4.62 -5.89
CA ASN A 70 -31.72 3.38 -5.96
C ASN A 70 -30.83 2.12 -5.89
N GLU A 71 -29.60 2.20 -6.40
CA GLU A 71 -28.69 1.04 -6.48
C GLU A 71 -27.85 0.86 -5.21
N TYR A 72 -27.47 1.96 -4.55
CA TYR A 72 -26.66 1.94 -3.33
C TYR A 72 -27.38 2.66 -2.19
N PRO A 73 -28.50 2.11 -1.68
CA PRO A 73 -29.28 2.72 -0.61
C PRO A 73 -28.55 2.73 0.73
N GLU A 74 -27.55 1.85 0.89
CA GLU A 74 -26.81 1.65 2.13
C GLU A 74 -25.30 1.75 1.89
N LEU A 75 -24.58 2.15 2.93
CA LEU A 75 -23.11 2.11 2.94
C LEU A 75 -22.64 0.65 2.98
N ARG A 76 -21.45 0.41 2.43
CA ARG A 76 -20.79 -0.90 2.60
C ARG A 76 -20.55 -1.20 4.08
N ARG A 77 -20.52 -2.48 4.41
CA ARG A 77 -20.29 -2.95 5.77
C ARG A 77 -18.91 -2.47 6.25
N PRO A 78 -18.79 -1.96 7.47
CA PRO A 78 -17.50 -1.65 8.06
C PRO A 78 -16.69 -2.94 8.26
N VAL A 79 -15.38 -2.87 8.09
CA VAL A 79 -14.42 -3.87 8.59
C VAL A 79 -13.80 -3.36 9.89
N ILE A 80 -13.51 -2.06 9.93
CA ILE A 80 -13.05 -1.33 11.11
C ILE A 80 -14.01 -0.15 11.29
N HIS A 81 -14.81 -0.19 12.35
CA HIS A 81 -15.83 0.81 12.61
C HIS A 81 -15.21 2.20 12.73
N GLY A 82 -15.73 3.15 11.94
CA GLY A 82 -15.25 4.53 11.87
C GLY A 82 -14.02 4.76 10.99
N LEU A 83 -13.38 3.71 10.44
CA LEU A 83 -12.15 3.84 9.66
C LEU A 83 -12.20 3.21 8.27
N LEU A 84 -12.78 2.01 8.12
CA LEU A 84 -12.64 1.24 6.90
C LEU A 84 -13.86 0.36 6.62
N ARG A 85 -14.38 0.40 5.39
CA ARG A 85 -15.44 -0.48 4.89
C ARG A 85 -14.92 -1.48 3.86
N GLU A 86 -15.73 -2.51 3.61
CA GLU A 86 -15.46 -3.50 2.57
C GLU A 86 -15.20 -2.82 1.21
N GLY A 87 -14.15 -3.23 0.51
CA GLY A 87 -13.77 -2.68 -0.79
C GLY A 87 -13.10 -1.31 -0.77
N GLU A 88 -12.80 -0.76 0.41
CA GLU A 88 -11.95 0.42 0.57
C GLU A 88 -10.49 0.02 0.85
N THR A 89 -9.54 0.92 0.56
CA THR A 89 -8.11 0.72 0.82
C THR A 89 -7.64 1.72 1.87
N MET A 90 -7.09 1.21 2.98
CA MET A 90 -6.43 2.03 4.00
C MET A 90 -4.91 1.95 3.86
N ASN A 91 -4.22 3.08 3.97
CA ASN A 91 -2.77 3.12 4.02
C ASN A 91 -2.28 3.51 5.42
N VAL A 92 -1.40 2.69 6.00
CA VAL A 92 -0.73 2.98 7.28
C VAL A 92 0.72 3.36 6.97
N ILE A 93 1.06 4.63 7.22
CA ILE A 93 2.37 5.20 6.89
C ILE A 93 3.10 5.56 8.17
N ALA A 94 4.35 5.12 8.29
CA ALA A 94 5.24 5.49 9.38
C ALA A 94 6.70 5.31 8.95
N SER A 95 7.62 6.01 9.61
CA SER A 95 9.06 5.85 9.38
C SER A 95 9.53 4.41 9.65
N PRO A 96 10.64 3.95 9.05
CA PRO A 96 11.17 2.62 9.32
C PRO A 96 11.41 2.39 10.82
N LYS A 97 11.14 1.16 11.28
CA LYS A 97 11.42 0.67 12.65
C LYS A 97 10.61 1.34 13.78
N VAL A 98 9.59 2.14 13.48
CA VAL A 98 8.72 2.76 14.52
C VAL A 98 7.55 1.89 14.97
N GLY A 99 7.44 0.66 14.45
CA GLY A 99 6.41 -0.29 14.88
C GLY A 99 5.28 -0.56 13.89
N LYS A 100 5.31 -0.01 12.66
CA LYS A 100 4.24 -0.20 11.66
C LYS A 100 3.81 -1.67 11.47
N SER A 101 4.77 -2.58 11.26
CA SER A 101 4.42 -4.00 11.05
C SER A 101 3.79 -4.63 12.30
N TRP A 102 4.17 -4.19 13.50
CA TRP A 102 3.56 -4.67 14.75
C TRP A 102 2.12 -4.19 14.88
N LEU A 103 1.87 -2.93 14.54
CA LEU A 103 0.53 -2.33 14.52
C LEU A 103 -0.39 -3.03 13.50
N VAL A 104 0.13 -3.38 12.32
CA VAL A 104 -0.64 -4.09 11.28
C VAL A 104 -0.94 -5.54 11.69
N VAL A 105 0.02 -6.23 12.34
CA VAL A 105 -0.25 -7.57 12.90
C VAL A 105 -1.32 -7.50 13.99
N ASP A 106 -1.25 -6.51 14.88
CA ASP A 106 -2.28 -6.31 15.91
C ASP A 106 -3.67 -6.06 15.31
N LEU A 107 -3.75 -5.25 14.24
CA LEU A 107 -4.99 -5.06 13.50
C LEU A 107 -5.52 -6.37 12.90
N ALA A 108 -4.65 -7.18 12.30
CA ALA A 108 -5.03 -8.47 11.74
C ALA A 108 -5.62 -9.41 12.82
N LEU A 109 -5.01 -9.45 14.01
CA LEU A 109 -5.54 -10.24 15.13
C LEU A 109 -6.87 -9.69 15.66
N ALA A 110 -7.02 -8.36 15.72
CA ALA A 110 -8.27 -7.72 16.12
C ALA A 110 -9.41 -8.10 15.18
N VAL A 111 -9.20 -8.00 13.86
CA VAL A 111 -10.20 -8.40 12.84
C VAL A 111 -10.46 -9.92 12.89
N ALA A 112 -9.46 -10.76 13.07
CA ALA A 112 -9.65 -12.22 13.14
C ALA A 112 -10.51 -12.66 14.34
N THR A 113 -10.43 -11.92 15.45
CA THR A 113 -11.20 -12.19 16.68
C THR A 113 -12.49 -11.38 16.77
N GLY A 114 -12.64 -10.30 16.00
CA GLY A 114 -13.73 -9.32 16.17
C GLY A 114 -13.55 -8.42 17.41
N SER A 115 -12.32 -8.33 17.93
CA SER A 115 -12.02 -7.53 19.12
C SER A 115 -11.78 -6.05 18.76
N PRO A 116 -11.97 -5.12 19.69
CA PRO A 116 -11.59 -3.73 19.48
C PRO A 116 -10.09 -3.58 19.17
N TRP A 117 -9.77 -2.81 18.13
CA TRP A 117 -8.42 -2.41 17.80
C TRP A 117 -8.07 -1.08 18.47
N LEU A 118 -6.86 -1.00 19.06
CA LEU A 118 -6.40 0.15 19.86
C LEU A 118 -7.38 0.59 20.96
N GLU A 119 -8.15 -0.37 21.50
CA GLU A 119 -9.19 -0.16 22.52
C GLU A 119 -10.30 0.84 22.11
N THR A 120 -10.31 1.27 20.85
CA THR A 120 -11.13 2.40 20.37
C THR A 120 -12.02 1.98 19.21
N TYR A 121 -11.49 1.19 18.27
CA TYR A 121 -12.17 0.87 17.01
C TYR A 121 -12.70 -0.56 17.04
N SER A 122 -14.01 -0.75 17.09
CA SER A 122 -14.62 -2.08 16.91
C SER A 122 -14.27 -2.65 15.54
N THR A 123 -14.10 -3.97 15.45
CA THR A 123 -13.82 -4.67 14.20
C THR A 123 -14.90 -5.69 13.90
N GLU A 124 -15.20 -5.92 12.62
CA GLU A 124 -16.03 -7.05 12.21
C GLU A 124 -15.15 -8.29 12.10
N ARG A 125 -15.61 -9.41 12.67
CA ARG A 125 -14.86 -10.66 12.63
C ARG A 125 -14.76 -11.20 11.20
N GLY A 126 -13.56 -11.54 10.76
CA GLY A 126 -13.37 -12.14 9.43
C GLY A 126 -12.00 -12.78 9.24
N ASP A 127 -11.84 -13.47 8.11
CA ASP A 127 -10.56 -14.06 7.72
C ASP A 127 -9.60 -12.97 7.21
N VAL A 128 -8.33 -13.07 7.60
CA VAL A 128 -7.31 -12.06 7.29
C VAL A 128 -6.13 -12.72 6.58
N LEU A 129 -5.72 -12.15 5.45
CA LEU A 129 -4.49 -12.52 4.74
C LEU A 129 -3.45 -11.43 4.90
N ILE A 130 -2.32 -11.78 5.52
CA ILE A 130 -1.12 -10.95 5.56
C ILE A 130 -0.21 -11.36 4.40
N ILE A 131 0.00 -10.44 3.47
CA ILE A 131 0.99 -10.59 2.40
C ILE A 131 2.24 -9.81 2.82
N ASP A 132 3.30 -10.51 3.19
CA ASP A 132 4.55 -9.91 3.66
C ASP A 132 5.63 -10.03 2.58
N ASN A 133 5.98 -8.89 1.98
CA ASN A 133 7.03 -8.78 0.97
C ASN A 133 8.41 -8.40 1.56
N GLU A 134 8.50 -8.15 2.86
CA GLU A 134 9.73 -7.69 3.51
C GLU A 134 10.38 -8.78 4.34
N LEU A 135 9.66 -9.78 4.86
CA LEU A 135 10.21 -10.70 5.85
C LEU A 135 10.12 -12.16 5.41
N HIS A 136 11.07 -12.97 5.88
CA HIS A 136 11.00 -14.43 5.79
C HIS A 136 10.00 -15.00 6.80
N SER A 137 9.49 -16.20 6.53
CA SER A 137 8.44 -16.85 7.32
C SER A 137 8.80 -17.02 8.80
N GLU A 138 10.07 -17.27 9.12
CA GLU A 138 10.56 -17.40 10.50
C GLU A 138 10.33 -16.13 11.31
N THR A 139 10.42 -14.95 10.66
CA THR A 139 10.20 -13.68 11.34
C THR A 139 8.73 -13.47 11.64
N SER A 140 7.84 -13.79 10.70
CA SER A 140 6.39 -13.72 10.93
C SER A 140 5.95 -14.71 12.02
N ALA A 141 6.43 -15.96 11.94
CA ALA A 141 6.18 -17.00 12.94
C ALA A 141 6.73 -16.62 14.34
N ASN A 142 7.78 -15.82 14.42
CA ASN A 142 8.29 -15.28 15.69
C ASN A 142 7.47 -14.10 16.23
N ARG A 143 6.95 -13.23 15.35
CA ARG A 143 6.27 -11.98 15.74
C ARG A 143 4.82 -12.18 16.12
N ILE A 144 4.07 -12.99 15.36
CA ILE A 144 2.63 -13.18 15.59
C ILE A 144 2.34 -13.67 17.02
N PRO A 145 3.02 -14.69 17.56
CA PRO A 145 2.80 -15.12 18.94
C PRO A 145 3.09 -14.03 19.98
N LYS A 146 4.04 -13.13 19.71
CA LYS A 146 4.35 -12.02 20.63
C LYS A 146 3.21 -11.02 20.74
N VAL A 147 2.59 -10.68 19.60
CA VAL A 147 1.41 -9.79 19.59
C VAL A 147 0.21 -10.48 20.21
N LEU A 148 -0.02 -11.75 19.86
CA LEU A 148 -1.06 -12.58 20.43
C LEU A 148 -0.99 -12.66 21.96
N ASN A 149 0.20 -12.93 22.50
CA ASN A 149 0.43 -12.96 23.94
C ASN A 149 0.21 -11.59 24.59
N ALA A 150 0.67 -10.51 23.97
CA ALA A 150 0.44 -9.15 24.47
C ALA A 150 -1.05 -8.78 24.51
N ARG A 151 -1.84 -9.32 23.56
CA ARG A 151 -3.30 -9.15 23.48
C ARG A 151 -4.09 -10.16 24.32
N SER A 152 -3.42 -11.13 24.93
CA SER A 152 -4.05 -12.23 25.67
C SER A 152 -5.08 -13.04 24.85
N PHE A 153 -4.87 -13.15 23.54
CA PHE A 153 -5.73 -13.98 22.69
C PHE A 153 -5.27 -15.44 22.71
N PRO A 154 -6.19 -16.42 22.77
CA PRO A 154 -5.85 -17.83 22.56
C PRO A 154 -5.42 -18.08 21.11
N LEU A 155 -4.42 -18.95 20.91
CA LEU A 155 -3.96 -19.33 19.56
C LEU A 155 -5.08 -19.94 18.72
N ASP A 156 -5.94 -20.76 19.32
CA ASP A 156 -7.02 -21.44 18.60
C ASP A 156 -8.07 -20.48 18.03
N GLU A 157 -8.18 -19.25 18.56
CA GLU A 157 -9.12 -18.26 18.00
C GLU A 157 -8.67 -17.72 16.65
N ILE A 158 -7.36 -17.69 16.39
CA ILE A 158 -6.75 -17.05 15.21
C ILE A 158 -6.08 -18.03 14.24
N ALA A 159 -5.71 -19.25 14.69
CA ALA A 159 -4.91 -20.19 13.92
C ALA A 159 -5.49 -20.50 12.53
N ASP A 160 -6.82 -20.60 12.45
CA ASP A 160 -7.53 -20.92 11.21
C ASP A 160 -8.18 -19.69 10.54
N ARG A 161 -7.80 -18.46 10.93
CA ARG A 161 -8.35 -17.20 10.39
C ARG A 161 -7.30 -16.21 9.91
N VAL A 162 -6.08 -16.31 10.41
CA VAL A 162 -4.97 -15.45 10.01
C VAL A 162 -4.02 -16.24 9.14
N PHE A 163 -4.05 -15.94 7.84
CA PHE A 163 -3.20 -16.55 6.83
C PHE A 163 -2.01 -15.63 6.55
N VAL A 164 -0.83 -16.20 6.35
CA VAL A 164 0.39 -15.44 6.05
C VAL A 164 1.03 -15.97 4.78
N ALA A 165 1.21 -15.08 3.81
CA ALA A 165 1.98 -15.32 2.59
C ALA A 165 3.27 -14.48 2.65
N ASN A 166 4.38 -15.08 3.07
CA ASN A 166 5.69 -14.47 2.97
C ASN A 166 6.22 -14.64 1.54
N VAL A 167 6.27 -13.55 0.79
CA VAL A 167 6.67 -13.57 -0.63
C VAL A 167 8.10 -13.08 -0.85
N ARG A 168 8.83 -12.75 0.22
CA ARG A 168 10.25 -12.36 0.13
C ARG A 168 11.07 -13.45 -0.56
N GLY A 169 11.74 -13.08 -1.65
CA GLY A 169 12.54 -14.00 -2.45
C GLY A 169 11.74 -14.88 -3.41
N GLY A 170 10.41 -14.75 -3.43
CA GLY A 170 9.50 -15.44 -4.35
C GLY A 170 9.09 -14.62 -5.57
N LEU A 171 9.66 -13.42 -5.74
CA LEU A 171 9.46 -12.61 -6.95
C LEU A 171 9.96 -13.42 -8.16
N LYS A 172 9.02 -13.86 -9.00
CA LYS A 172 9.34 -14.24 -10.36
C LYS A 172 9.78 -12.99 -11.09
N ASP A 173 10.82 -13.14 -11.89
CA ASP A 173 11.32 -12.09 -12.76
C ASP A 173 10.16 -11.50 -13.58
N ILE A 174 10.24 -10.21 -13.89
CA ILE A 174 9.30 -9.52 -14.77
C ILE A 174 9.61 -9.77 -16.26
N PHE A 175 10.56 -10.68 -16.54
CA PHE A 175 10.98 -11.14 -17.87
C PHE A 175 10.52 -12.57 -18.15
#